data_AF-I1I0R8-F1
#
_entry.id   AF-I1I0R8-F1
#
_cell.length_a   1.000
_cell.length_b   1.000
_cell.length_c   1.000
_cell.angle_alpha   90.00
_cell.angle_beta   90.00
_cell.angle_gamma   90.00
#
_symmetry.space_group_name_H-M   'P 1'
#
loop_
_entity.id
_entity.type
_entity.pdbx_description
1 polymer ?
#
loop_
_entity_poly.entity_id
_entity_poly.type
_entity_poly.pdbx_seq_one_letter_code
_entity_poly.pdbx_strand_id
1 'polypeptide(L)'
;MAGEKQPVPTSPAAAGGGPRQAAAAPVAAAGEAAEEATFEQKHAEFREAASALAADFGVDVNAYIFLPGGQQAVHDFFPGDFAAAAARQHAAEVMEARKRVVDLLRKDVNQMNLEEAKAHRAQLDELMAACDRELQLQETRAAAASGTDGPEKKIKREE
;
A
#
# COMPACT_ATOMS: atom_id res chain seq x y z
N MET A 1 -52.01 -47.41 41.06
CA MET A 1 -52.34 -46.95 42.42
C MET A 1 -51.98 -45.47 42.44
N ALA A 2 -52.86 -44.52 42.11
CA ALA A 2 -54.17 -44.15 42.68
C ALA A 2 -54.07 -43.56 44.09
N GLY A 3 -54.42 -42.26 44.20
CA GLY A 3 -54.66 -41.47 45.42
C GLY A 3 -53.70 -40.28 45.53
N GLU A 4 -54.07 -39.00 45.71
CA GLU A 4 -55.31 -38.27 46.02
C GLU A 4 -55.06 -36.78 45.66
N LYS A 5 -55.85 -36.10 44.81
CA LYS A 5 -56.98 -35.17 45.10
C LYS A 5 -56.74 -34.21 46.30
N GLN A 6 -56.42 -32.93 46.04
CA GLN A 6 -57.29 -31.70 46.10
C GLN A 6 -57.78 -31.32 47.52
N PRO A 7 -58.01 -30.02 47.89
CA PRO A 7 -58.57 -28.94 47.06
C PRO A 7 -58.05 -27.48 47.31
N VAL A 8 -58.47 -26.59 46.40
CA VAL A 8 -58.56 -25.12 46.54
C VAL A 8 -59.68 -24.71 47.51
N PRO A 9 -59.61 -23.51 48.10
CA PRO A 9 -60.60 -22.47 47.74
C PRO A 9 -59.98 -21.05 47.63
N THR A 10 -60.21 -20.32 46.53
CA THR A 10 -61.28 -19.33 46.27
C THR A 10 -61.08 -17.96 46.94
N SER A 11 -60.94 -16.92 46.10
CA SER A 11 -60.91 -15.47 46.40
C SER A 11 -62.11 -14.95 47.21
N PRO A 12 -62.03 -13.65 47.60
CA PRO A 12 -63.04 -12.72 47.11
C PRO A 12 -62.43 -11.50 46.40
N ALA A 13 -63.23 -10.98 45.49
CA ALA A 13 -63.01 -9.83 44.62
C ALA A 13 -63.22 -8.49 45.34
N ALA A 14 -62.64 -7.41 44.80
CA ALA A 14 -63.39 -6.19 44.47
C ALA A 14 -62.50 -5.19 43.69
N ALA A 15 -63.15 -4.56 42.71
CA ALA A 15 -62.64 -3.63 41.72
C ALA A 15 -62.06 -2.32 42.30
N GLY A 16 -61.14 -1.71 41.55
CA GLY A 16 -60.65 -0.35 41.82
C GLY A 16 -59.81 0.23 40.68
N GLY A 17 -60.49 0.70 39.63
CA GLY A 17 -60.17 1.89 38.84
C GLY A 17 -58.73 2.19 38.38
N GLY A 18 -58.58 2.28 37.04
CA GLY A 18 -57.83 3.37 36.42
C GLY A 18 -56.47 2.99 35.80
N PRO A 19 -56.18 3.46 34.57
CA PRO A 19 -54.94 3.13 33.88
C PRO A 19 -53.80 3.92 34.50
N ARG A 20 -52.86 3.24 35.17
CA ARG A 20 -51.56 3.84 35.49
C ARG A 20 -50.55 3.42 34.43
N GLN A 21 -50.62 4.11 33.30
CA GLN A 21 -49.41 4.50 32.58
C GLN A 21 -48.54 5.26 33.59
N ALA A 22 -47.51 4.60 34.11
CA ALA A 22 -46.37 5.26 34.71
C ALA A 22 -45.18 4.84 33.85
N ALA A 23 -44.87 5.73 32.90
CA ALA A 23 -43.72 5.63 32.01
C ALA A 23 -42.45 5.41 32.83
N ALA A 24 -41.90 4.20 32.74
CA ALA A 24 -40.54 3.89 33.16
C ALA A 24 -39.77 3.46 31.91
N ALA A 25 -39.37 4.44 31.09
CA ALA A 25 -38.22 4.36 30.17
C ALA A 25 -38.14 5.64 29.33
N PRO A 26 -37.30 6.59 29.73
CA PRO A 26 -36.51 7.29 28.72
C PRO A 26 -35.01 7.25 29.02
N VAL A 27 -34.59 6.69 30.16
CA VAL A 27 -33.18 6.69 30.57
C VAL A 27 -32.41 5.46 30.09
N ALA A 28 -33.07 4.28 30.02
CA ALA A 28 -32.44 3.05 29.50
C ALA A 28 -32.16 3.12 27.99
N ALA A 29 -33.12 3.62 27.20
CA ALA A 29 -32.97 3.77 25.76
C ALA A 29 -31.88 4.80 25.37
N ALA A 30 -31.64 5.82 26.20
CA ALA A 30 -30.59 6.81 25.97
C ALA A 30 -29.19 6.25 26.30
N GLY A 31 -29.08 5.36 27.29
CA GLY A 31 -27.84 4.67 27.62
C GLY A 31 -27.46 3.62 26.55
N GLU A 32 -28.43 2.81 26.13
CA GLU A 32 -28.25 1.80 25.08
C GLU A 32 -27.87 2.44 23.74
N ALA A 33 -28.52 3.55 23.35
CA ALA A 33 -28.17 4.27 22.11
C ALA A 33 -26.78 4.90 22.15
N ALA A 34 -26.31 5.35 23.34
CA ALA A 34 -24.95 5.87 23.50
C ALA A 34 -23.90 4.75 23.45
N GLU A 35 -24.20 3.58 24.02
CA GLU A 35 -23.34 2.39 23.94
C GLU A 35 -23.25 1.85 22.51
N GLU A 36 -24.37 1.86 21.77
CA GLU A 36 -24.42 1.43 20.36
C GLU A 36 -23.62 2.38 19.45
N ALA A 37 -23.75 3.69 19.62
CA ALA A 37 -22.99 4.69 18.85
C ALA A 37 -21.47 4.61 19.11
N THR A 38 -21.07 4.35 20.37
CA THR A 38 -19.65 4.17 20.70
C THR A 38 -19.10 2.85 20.18
N PHE A 39 -19.92 1.79 20.16
CA PHE A 39 -19.58 0.52 19.53
C PHE A 39 -19.34 0.69 18.02
N GLU A 40 -20.25 1.34 17.29
CA GLU A 40 -20.09 1.57 15.85
C GLU A 40 -18.81 2.34 15.51
N GLN A 41 -18.49 3.37 16.29
CA GLN A 41 -17.26 4.14 16.11
C GLN A 41 -16.02 3.27 16.33
N LYS A 42 -15.96 2.53 17.44
CA LYS A 42 -14.81 1.65 17.76
C LYS A 42 -14.69 0.47 16.78
N HIS A 43 -15.81 0.00 16.29
CA HIS A 43 -15.88 -1.05 15.27
C HIS A 43 -15.32 -0.55 13.93
N ALA A 44 -15.64 0.68 13.52
CA ALA A 44 -15.06 1.29 12.34
C ALA A 44 -13.54 1.47 12.46
N GLU A 45 -13.07 2.01 13.60
CA GLU A 45 -11.63 2.14 13.89
C GLU A 45 -10.91 0.79 13.83
N PHE A 46 -11.51 -0.26 14.38
CA PHE A 46 -10.97 -1.62 14.35
C PHE A 46 -10.86 -2.15 12.91
N ARG A 47 -11.91 -1.98 12.09
CA ARG A 47 -11.89 -2.42 10.69
C ARG A 47 -10.82 -1.71 9.89
N GLU A 48 -10.68 -0.39 10.10
CA GLU A 48 -9.62 0.39 9.47
C GLU A 48 -8.24 -0.17 9.86
N ALA A 49 -7.99 -0.38 11.15
CA ALA A 49 -6.73 -0.94 11.63
C ALA A 49 -6.46 -2.37 11.10
N ALA A 50 -7.48 -3.24 11.07
CA ALA A 50 -7.36 -4.60 10.54
C ALA A 50 -7.06 -4.60 9.03
N SER A 51 -7.69 -3.71 8.27
CA SER A 51 -7.43 -3.54 6.84
C SER A 51 -6.02 -3.00 6.57
N ALA A 52 -5.55 -2.04 7.37
CA ALA A 52 -4.20 -1.50 7.28
C ALA A 52 -3.16 -2.58 7.58
N LEU A 53 -3.39 -3.40 8.62
CA LEU A 53 -2.53 -4.53 8.96
C LEU A 53 -2.44 -5.55 7.81
N ALA A 54 -3.57 -5.91 7.22
CA ALA A 54 -3.62 -6.83 6.09
C ALA A 54 -2.84 -6.27 4.88
N ALA A 55 -2.94 -4.97 4.63
CA ALA A 55 -2.22 -4.30 3.56
C ALA A 55 -0.70 -4.18 3.85
N ASP A 56 -0.30 -3.77 5.04
CA ASP A 56 1.09 -3.48 5.39
C ASP A 56 1.95 -4.74 5.41
N PHE A 57 1.40 -5.83 5.93
CA PHE A 57 2.10 -7.11 6.04
C PHE A 57 1.74 -8.08 4.92
N GLY A 58 0.72 -7.76 4.12
CA GLY A 58 0.24 -8.61 3.02
C GLY A 58 -0.29 -9.95 3.51
N VAL A 59 -0.85 -9.98 4.72
CA VAL A 59 -1.42 -11.18 5.36
C VAL A 59 -2.94 -11.10 5.38
N ASP A 60 -3.58 -12.26 5.25
CA ASP A 60 -5.03 -12.35 5.37
C ASP A 60 -5.46 -12.21 6.84
N VAL A 61 -6.39 -11.29 7.10
CA VAL A 61 -6.93 -11.05 8.45
C VAL A 61 -8.40 -11.46 8.47
N ASN A 62 -8.73 -12.38 9.37
CA ASN A 62 -10.10 -12.77 9.68
C ASN A 62 -10.51 -12.14 11.01
N ALA A 63 -11.55 -11.32 11.01
CA ALA A 63 -12.08 -10.70 12.21
C ALA A 63 -13.47 -11.24 12.55
N TYR A 64 -13.66 -11.64 13.81
CA TYR A 64 -14.95 -12.06 14.36
C TYR A 64 -15.36 -11.07 15.45
N ILE A 65 -16.45 -10.36 15.22
CA ILE A 65 -16.86 -9.23 16.05
C ILE A 65 -18.24 -9.53 16.60
N PHE A 66 -18.32 -9.71 17.92
CA PHE A 66 -19.58 -9.97 18.61
C PHE A 66 -20.32 -8.65 18.84
N LEU A 67 -21.56 -8.58 18.37
CA LEU A 67 -22.41 -7.40 18.55
C LEU A 67 -22.83 -7.24 20.02
N PRO A 68 -23.10 -6.00 20.47
CA PRO A 68 -23.71 -5.77 21.78
C PRO A 68 -24.97 -6.64 21.95
N GLY A 69 -25.09 -7.32 23.08
CA GLY A 69 -26.16 -8.32 23.31
C GLY A 69 -25.79 -9.76 22.95
N GLY A 70 -24.64 -10.01 22.32
CA GLY A 70 -23.98 -11.33 22.28
C GLY A 70 -24.67 -12.43 21.47
N GLN A 71 -25.79 -12.13 20.82
CA GLN A 71 -26.55 -13.13 20.04
C GLN A 71 -26.05 -13.29 18.61
N GLN A 72 -25.28 -12.34 18.10
CA GLN A 72 -24.80 -12.31 16.72
C GLN A 72 -23.34 -11.90 16.65
N ALA A 73 -22.62 -12.45 15.68
CA ALA A 73 -21.26 -12.08 15.33
C ALA A 73 -21.18 -11.72 13.85
N VAL A 74 -20.43 -10.67 13.55
CA VAL A 74 -20.07 -10.28 12.19
C VAL A 74 -18.70 -10.87 11.88
N HIS A 75 -18.57 -11.49 10.70
CA HIS A 75 -17.30 -11.97 10.18
C HIS A 75 -16.85 -11.08 9.04
N ASP A 76 -15.73 -10.38 9.24
CA ASP A 76 -15.12 -9.52 8.23
C ASP A 76 -13.79 -10.15 7.78
N PHE A 77 -13.61 -10.28 6.47
CA PHE A 77 -12.39 -10.80 5.86
C PHE A 77 -11.65 -9.69 5.13
N PHE A 78 -10.38 -9.52 5.47
CA PHE A 78 -9.48 -8.54 4.87
C PHE A 78 -8.35 -9.28 4.14
N PRO A 79 -8.40 -9.37 2.80
CA PRO A 79 -7.37 -10.04 2.04
C PRO A 79 -6.07 -9.23 2.07
N GLY A 80 -4.96 -9.91 2.33
CA GLY A 80 -3.62 -9.35 2.21
C GLY A 80 -3.03 -9.62 0.82
N ASP A 81 -2.24 -8.67 0.31
CA ASP A 81 -1.40 -8.90 -0.87
C ASP A 81 0.07 -8.85 -0.47
N PHE A 82 0.64 -10.04 -0.23
CA PHE A 82 2.04 -10.22 0.12
C PHE A 82 2.99 -9.65 -0.94
N ALA A 83 2.65 -9.80 -2.22
CA ALA A 83 3.51 -9.32 -3.31
C ALA A 83 3.55 -7.79 -3.33
N ALA A 84 2.39 -7.14 -3.17
CA ALA A 84 2.32 -5.69 -3.06
C ALA A 84 3.00 -5.15 -1.79
N ALA A 85 2.83 -5.82 -0.65
CA ALA A 85 3.48 -5.46 0.61
C ALA A 85 5.02 -5.55 0.50
N ALA A 86 5.53 -6.67 -0.02
CA ALA A 86 6.96 -6.87 -0.26
C ALA A 86 7.54 -5.85 -1.26
N ALA A 87 6.80 -5.53 -2.33
CA ALA A 87 7.22 -4.52 -3.30
C ALA A 87 7.33 -3.12 -2.68
N ARG A 88 6.40 -2.73 -1.80
CA ARG A 88 6.47 -1.46 -1.07
C ARG A 88 7.66 -1.38 -0.13
N GLN A 89 7.93 -2.45 0.63
CA GLN A 89 9.09 -2.52 1.52
C GLN A 89 10.39 -2.42 0.72
N HIS A 90 10.50 -3.19 -0.36
CA HIS A 90 11.68 -3.13 -1.22
C HIS A 90 11.88 -1.75 -1.86
N ALA A 91 10.82 -1.10 -2.33
CA ALA A 91 10.90 0.26 -2.87
C ALA A 91 11.39 1.27 -1.82
N ALA A 92 10.92 1.16 -0.58
CA ALA A 92 11.37 2.01 0.52
C ALA A 92 12.86 1.78 0.84
N GLU A 93 13.32 0.53 0.89
CA GLU A 93 14.72 0.18 1.09
C GLU A 93 15.62 0.73 -0.02
N VAL A 94 15.19 0.61 -1.28
CA VAL A 94 15.94 1.14 -2.44
C VAL A 94 16.03 2.66 -2.37
N MET A 95 14.95 3.36 -1.99
CA MET A 95 14.99 4.82 -1.83
C MET A 95 15.94 5.25 -0.72
N GLU A 96 15.91 4.58 0.43
CA GLU A 96 16.83 4.85 1.54
C GLU A 96 18.28 4.54 1.18
N ALA A 97 18.54 3.41 0.50
CA ALA A 97 19.86 3.08 0.00
C ALA A 97 20.37 4.15 -0.99
N ARG A 98 19.52 4.59 -1.92
CA ARG A 98 19.86 5.65 -2.87
C ARG A 98 20.19 6.96 -2.16
N LYS A 99 19.40 7.34 -1.15
CA LYS A 99 19.64 8.54 -0.36
C LYS A 99 21.01 8.49 0.34
N ARG A 100 21.35 7.36 0.96
CA ARG A 100 22.67 7.15 1.58
C ARG A 100 23.81 7.27 0.57
N VAL A 101 23.66 6.70 -0.63
CA VAL A 101 24.66 6.82 -1.70
C VAL A 101 24.82 8.28 -2.12
N VAL A 102 23.72 9.02 -2.29
CA VAL A 102 23.77 10.44 -2.65
C VAL A 102 24.45 11.27 -1.56
N ASP A 103 24.18 10.99 -0.29
CA ASP A 103 24.80 11.70 0.83
C ASP A 103 26.30 11.40 0.93
N LEU A 104 26.71 10.15 0.67
CA LEU A 104 28.12 9.78 0.57
C LEU A 104 28.81 10.51 -0.59
N LEU A 105 28.19 10.54 -1.78
CA LEU A 105 28.72 11.26 -2.94
C LEU A 105 28.85 12.76 -2.66
N ARG A 106 27.86 13.38 -2.00
CA ARG A 106 27.95 14.79 -1.60
C ARG A 106 29.10 15.05 -0.63
N LYS A 107 29.29 14.16 0.34
CA LYS A 107 30.39 14.26 1.31
C LYS A 107 31.74 14.14 0.60
N ASP A 108 31.86 13.18 -0.31
CA ASP A 108 33.07 12.94 -1.10
C ASP A 108 33.42 14.15 -1.97
N VAL A 109 32.44 14.69 -2.71
CA VAL A 109 32.62 15.91 -3.54
C VAL A 109 32.99 17.13 -2.69
N ASN A 110 32.45 17.26 -1.48
CA ASN A 110 32.82 18.35 -0.57
C ASN A 110 34.22 18.17 0.05
N GLN A 111 34.75 16.96 0.08
CA GLN A 111 36.10 16.66 0.55
C GLN A 111 37.13 16.58 -0.59
N MET A 112 36.66 16.59 -1.84
CA MET A 112 37.52 16.54 -3.02
C MET A 112 38.38 17.81 -3.09
N ASN A 113 39.70 17.62 -3.14
CA ASN A 113 40.63 18.73 -3.22
C ASN A 113 40.56 19.39 -4.61
N LEU A 114 40.83 20.69 -4.68
CA LEU A 114 40.81 21.47 -5.94
C LEU A 114 41.75 20.89 -7.01
N GLU A 115 42.83 20.22 -6.62
CA GLU A 115 43.77 19.57 -7.53
C GLU A 115 43.23 18.25 -8.09
N GLU A 116 42.51 17.46 -7.28
CA GLU A 116 41.84 16.24 -7.73
C GLU A 116 40.68 16.57 -8.67
N ALA A 117 39.94 17.65 -8.38
CA ALA A 117 38.89 18.18 -9.26
C ALA A 117 39.43 18.54 -10.66
N LYS A 118 40.62 19.18 -10.71
CA LYS A 118 41.29 19.54 -11.97
C LYS A 118 41.79 18.30 -12.72
N ALA A 119 42.33 17.31 -12.01
CA ALA A 119 42.79 16.06 -12.61
C ALA A 119 41.63 15.28 -13.25
N HIS A 120 40.48 15.18 -12.57
CA HIS A 120 39.27 14.58 -13.13
C HIS A 120 38.75 15.34 -14.34
N ARG A 121 38.80 16.69 -14.31
CA ARG A 121 38.40 17.50 -15.46
C ARG A 121 39.32 17.30 -16.66
N ALA A 122 40.64 17.23 -16.44
CA ALA A 122 41.59 16.94 -17.51
C ALA A 122 41.35 15.56 -18.14
N GLN A 123 41.06 14.55 -17.33
CA GLN A 123 40.71 13.21 -17.82
C GLN A 123 39.40 13.20 -18.62
N LEU A 124 38.39 13.96 -18.18
CA LEU A 124 37.13 14.12 -18.92
C LEU A 124 37.34 14.81 -20.27
N ASP A 125 38.13 15.89 -20.30
CA ASP A 125 38.44 16.61 -21.53
C ASP A 125 39.22 15.71 -22.52
N GLU A 126 40.14 14.88 -22.02
CA GLU A 126 40.88 13.91 -22.83
C GLU A 126 39.98 12.81 -23.41
N LEU A 127 39.06 12.26 -22.60
CA LEU A 127 38.06 11.28 -23.03
C LEU A 127 37.11 11.86 -24.09
N MET A 128 36.64 13.09 -23.88
CA MET A 128 35.81 13.79 -24.87
C MET A 128 36.56 13.99 -26.20
N ALA A 129 37.81 14.45 -26.14
CA ALA A 129 38.64 14.59 -27.33
C ALA A 129 38.96 13.26 -28.02
N ALA A 130 39.04 12.15 -27.28
CA ALA A 130 39.15 10.81 -27.85
C ALA A 130 37.86 10.38 -28.56
N CYS A 131 36.70 10.58 -27.92
CA CYS A 131 35.39 10.35 -28.53
C CYS A 131 35.19 11.15 -29.82
N ASP A 132 35.50 12.45 -29.82
CA ASP A 132 35.35 13.29 -31.01
C ASP A 132 36.25 12.81 -32.15
N ARG A 133 37.47 12.37 -31.85
CA ARG A 133 38.38 11.78 -32.84
C ARG A 133 37.84 10.47 -33.40
N GLU A 134 37.32 9.58 -32.56
CA GLU A 134 36.69 8.35 -33.04
C GLU A 134 35.46 8.63 -33.90
N LEU A 135 34.65 9.62 -33.52
CA LEU A 135 33.44 10.00 -34.25
C LEU A 135 33.80 10.57 -35.63
N GLN A 136 34.81 11.44 -35.71
CA GLN A 136 35.36 11.93 -36.99
C GLN A 136 35.96 10.82 -37.85
N LEU A 137 36.65 9.84 -37.25
CA LEU A 137 37.17 8.68 -37.97
C LEU A 137 36.05 7.79 -38.51
N GLN A 138 34.95 7.64 -37.78
CA GLN A 138 33.78 6.91 -38.27
C GLN A 138 33.09 7.66 -39.42
N GLU A 139 32.91 8.98 -39.30
CA GLU A 139 32.31 9.80 -40.35
C GLU A 139 33.15 9.79 -41.64
N THR A 140 34.47 9.93 -41.54
CA THR A 140 35.38 9.88 -42.69
C THR A 140 35.42 8.48 -43.32
N ARG A 141 35.38 7.41 -42.52
CA ARG A 141 35.29 6.04 -43.02
C ARG A 141 33.94 5.76 -43.71
N ALA A 142 32.84 6.30 -43.18
CA ALA A 142 31.53 6.22 -43.80
C ALA A 142 31.47 6.99 -45.13
N ALA A 143 32.07 8.19 -45.19
CA ALA A 143 32.20 8.99 -46.41
C ALA A 143 33.11 8.33 -47.48
N ALA A 144 34.17 7.64 -47.08
CA ALA A 144 35.03 6.89 -47.99
C ALA A 144 34.36 5.63 -48.55
N ALA A 145 33.50 4.97 -47.75
CA ALA A 145 32.73 3.80 -48.19
C ALA A 145 31.62 4.16 -49.19
N SER A 146 31.08 5.38 -49.14
CA SER A 146 30.06 5.88 -50.07
C SER A 146 30.62 6.53 -51.34
N GLY A 147 31.95 6.71 -51.43
CA GLY A 147 32.64 7.35 -52.57
C GLY A 147 33.11 6.42 -53.69
N THR A 148 32.75 5.13 -53.69
CA THR A 148 33.15 4.15 -54.73
C THR A 148 32.04 3.84 -55.73
N ASP A 149 31.38 4.88 -56.26
CA ASP A 149 30.59 4.76 -57.50
C ASP A 149 31.36 5.42 -58.64
N GLY A 150 32.42 4.74 -59.08
CA GLY A 150 33.26 5.13 -60.21
C GLY A 150 32.74 4.53 -61.52
N PRO A 151 32.55 5.33 -62.58
CA PRO A 151 31.88 4.91 -63.82
C PRO A 151 32.80 4.09 -64.74
N GLU A 152 32.18 3.45 -65.73
CA GLU A 152 32.78 2.78 -66.91
C GLU A 152 33.30 1.34 -66.75
N LYS A 153 32.45 0.39 -67.15
CA LYS A 153 32.91 -0.79 -67.92
C LYS A 153 32.22 -0.80 -69.28
N LYS A 154 32.91 -0.22 -70.28
CA LYS A 154 32.65 -0.46 -71.70
C LYS A 154 32.85 -1.95 -71.97
N ILE A 155 31.75 -2.69 -72.19
CA ILE A 155 31.79 -4.06 -72.70
C ILE A 155 32.02 -3.96 -74.20
N LYS A 156 33.28 -4.16 -74.62
CA LYS A 156 33.64 -4.45 -76.01
C LYS A 156 33.13 -5.88 -76.31
N ARG A 157 32.10 -5.98 -77.13
CA ARG A 157 31.60 -7.23 -77.70
C ARG A 157 32.29 -7.40 -79.06
N GLU A 158 33.35 -8.20 -79.10
CA GLU A 158 33.96 -8.63 -80.37
C GLU A 158 33.08 -9.70 -81.03
N GLU A 159 33.03 -9.60 -82.36
CA GLU A 159 32.34 -10.47 -83.31
C GLU A 159 32.94 -11.88 -83.38
#